data_AF-A0A3D5UWI5-F1
#
_entry.id   AF-A0A3D5UWI5-F1
#
_cell.length_a   1.000
_cell.length_b   1.000
_cell.length_c   1.000
_cell.angle_alpha   90.00
_cell.angle_beta   90.00
_cell.angle_gamma   90.00
#
_symmetry.space_group_name_H-M   'P 1'
#
loop_
_entity.id
_entity.type
_entity.pdbx_description
1 polymer ?
#
loop_
_entity_poly.entity_id
_entity_poly.type
_entity_poly.pdbx_seq_one_letter_code
_entity_poly.pdbx_strand_id
1 'polypeptide(L)'
;QGHLSRRNIESGVLDYKEPEKAAGQSVRQKVLIREGIDKDLAKRIVKDIKGSGLKVQVAIQGEELRVSGKKRDDLQAAIQFVKGLKIEQPLQYENFRD
;
A
#
# COMPACT_ATOMS: atom_id res chain seq x y z
N GLN A 1 -19.27 6.60 0.90
CA GLN A 1 -17.81 6.66 1.18
C GLN A 1 -17.43 7.33 2.50
N GLY A 2 -18.20 8.30 3.03
CA GLY A 2 -17.85 8.99 4.29
C GLY A 2 -17.78 8.16 5.58
N HIS A 3 -18.28 6.92 5.61
CA HIS A 3 -18.14 6.03 6.78
C HIS A 3 -16.74 5.40 6.90
N LEU A 4 -16.03 5.20 5.79
CA LEU A 4 -14.69 4.60 5.78
C LEU A 4 -13.62 5.63 6.13
N SER A 5 -13.76 6.85 5.59
CA SER A 5 -12.90 7.99 5.94
C SER A 5 -12.96 8.33 7.43
N ARG A 6 -14.12 8.16 8.09
CA ARG A 6 -14.27 8.31 9.55
C ARG A 6 -13.54 7.24 10.37
N ARG A 7 -13.14 6.13 9.73
CA ARG A 7 -12.43 5.01 10.36
C ARG A 7 -10.97 4.94 9.89
N ASN A 8 -10.45 6.01 9.28
CA ASN A 8 -9.11 6.07 8.69
C ASN A 8 -8.86 4.99 7.61
N ILE A 9 -9.91 4.49 6.97
CA ILE A 9 -9.80 3.56 5.84
C ILE A 9 -9.90 4.38 4.56
N GLU A 10 -8.78 4.47 3.83
CA GLU A 10 -8.73 5.14 2.54
C GLU A 10 -9.53 4.36 1.48
N SER A 11 -10.30 5.08 0.67
CA SER A 11 -11.19 4.48 -0.34
C SER A 11 -10.44 3.73 -1.45
N GLY A 12 -9.12 3.98 -1.61
CA GLY A 12 -8.26 3.26 -2.55
C GLY A 12 -7.98 1.80 -2.17
N VAL A 13 -8.34 1.38 -0.95
CA VAL A 13 -8.27 -0.03 -0.52
C VAL A 13 -9.38 -0.87 -1.18
N LEU A 14 -10.46 -0.23 -1.64
CA LEU A 14 -11.62 -0.91 -2.22
C LEU A 14 -11.45 -1.11 -3.72
N ASP A 15 -11.30 -2.37 -4.13
CA ASP A 15 -11.32 -2.80 -5.52
C ASP A 15 -12.76 -3.16 -5.91
N TYR A 16 -13.43 -2.20 -6.54
CA TYR A 16 -14.78 -2.33 -7.05
C TYR A 16 -14.77 -3.17 -8.34
N LYS A 17 -15.30 -4.40 -8.28
CA LYS A 17 -15.52 -5.22 -9.48
C LYS A 17 -16.76 -4.79 -10.24
N GLU A 18 -16.89 -5.30 -11.47
CA GLU A 18 -18.02 -4.97 -12.33
C GLU A 18 -19.36 -5.32 -11.66
N PRO A 19 -20.37 -4.45 -11.79
CA PRO A 19 -21.71 -4.70 -11.27
C PRO A 19 -22.40 -5.83 -12.03
N GLU A 20 -22.85 -6.84 -11.31
CA GLU A 20 -23.60 -7.99 -11.81
C GLU A 20 -25.11 -7.78 -11.60
N LYS A 21 -25.93 -8.19 -12.58
CA LYS A 21 -27.39 -8.16 -12.42
C LYS A 21 -27.81 -9.15 -11.34
N ALA A 22 -28.58 -8.68 -10.36
CA ALA A 22 -29.19 -9.51 -9.33
C ALA A 22 -30.67 -9.75 -9.63
N ALA A 23 -31.38 -10.45 -8.74
CA ALA A 23 -32.80 -10.75 -8.94
C ALA A 23 -33.63 -9.45 -9.08
N GLY A 24 -34.51 -9.42 -10.08
CA GLY A 24 -35.38 -8.29 -10.38
C GLY A 24 -34.64 -7.09 -10.99
N GLN A 25 -34.91 -5.89 -10.49
CA GLN A 25 -34.27 -4.63 -10.92
C GLN A 25 -33.01 -4.28 -10.11
N SER A 26 -32.50 -5.21 -9.31
CA SER A 26 -31.37 -4.96 -8.41
C SER A 26 -30.04 -5.27 -9.09
N VAL A 27 -28.99 -4.56 -8.69
CA VAL A 27 -27.60 -4.79 -9.12
C VAL A 27 -26.77 -5.15 -7.89
N ARG A 28 -25.88 -6.13 -8.02
CA ARG A 28 -24.90 -6.51 -7.00
C ARG A 28 -23.51 -6.14 -7.49
N GLN A 29 -22.70 -5.56 -6.63
CA GLN A 29 -21.33 -5.24 -6.95
C GLN A 29 -20.40 -5.87 -5.93
N LYS A 30 -19.47 -6.70 -6.39
CA LYS A 30 -18.47 -7.31 -5.52
C LYS A 30 -17.38 -6.27 -5.26
N VAL A 31 -17.09 -6.03 -3.99
CA VAL A 31 -16.00 -5.13 -3.57
C VAL A 31 -14.97 -5.97 -2.84
N LEU A 32 -13.76 -6.04 -3.39
CA LEU A 32 -12.64 -6.69 -2.72
C LEU A 32 -11.89 -5.65 -1.89
N ILE A 33 -11.49 -6.04 -0.69
CA ILE A 33 -10.65 -5.23 0.18
C ILE A 33 -9.20 -5.69 -0.08
N ARG A 34 -8.34 -4.77 -0.56
CA ARG A 34 -6.93 -5.06 -0.77
C ARG A 34 -6.17 -4.95 0.55
N GLU A 35 -6.03 -6.07 1.25
CA GLU A 35 -5.22 -6.17 2.46
C GLU A 35 -3.81 -6.64 2.12
N GLY A 36 -2.80 -6.05 2.77
CA GLY A 36 -1.40 -6.38 2.53
C GLY A 36 -0.82 -5.83 1.22
N ILE A 37 0.48 -6.01 1.06
CA ILE A 37 1.24 -5.66 -0.14
C ILE A 37 1.45 -6.94 -0.96
N ASP A 38 0.86 -6.96 -2.15
CA ASP A 38 1.05 -8.07 -3.09
C ASP A 38 2.53 -8.27 -3.43
N LYS A 39 2.96 -9.51 -3.68
CA LYS A 39 4.37 -9.83 -4.00
C LYS A 39 4.91 -9.05 -5.19
N ASP A 40 4.09 -8.78 -6.21
CA ASP A 40 4.52 -8.01 -7.37
C ASP A 40 4.74 -6.53 -7.03
N LEU A 41 3.84 -5.96 -6.22
CA LEU A 41 3.99 -4.60 -5.70
C LEU A 41 5.20 -4.49 -4.75
N ALA A 42 5.39 -5.48 -3.87
CA ALA A 42 6.51 -5.56 -2.94
C ALA A 42 7.85 -5.58 -3.69
N LYS A 43 7.98 -6.42 -4.72
CA LYS A 43 9.18 -6.48 -5.56
C LYS A 43 9.43 -5.17 -6.29
N ARG A 44 8.38 -4.52 -6.80
CA ARG A 44 8.48 -3.21 -7.46
C ARG A 44 9.02 -2.15 -6.50
N ILE A 45 8.43 -2.02 -5.31
CA ILE A 45 8.88 -1.06 -4.30
C ILE A 45 10.34 -1.32 -3.90
N VAL A 46 10.73 -2.59 -3.69
CA VAL A 46 12.12 -2.95 -3.38
C VAL A 46 13.07 -2.53 -4.51
N LYS A 47 12.67 -2.73 -5.77
CA LYS A 47 13.48 -2.34 -6.94
C LYS A 47 13.61 -0.82 -7.05
N ASP A 48 12.51 -0.09 -6.85
CA ASP A 48 12.48 1.38 -6.91
C ASP A 48 13.33 2.00 -5.80
N ILE A 49 13.23 1.50 -4.55
CA ILE A 49 14.06 1.96 -3.43
C ILE A 49 15.55 1.66 -3.70
N LYS A 50 15.89 0.48 -4.20
CA LYS A 50 17.28 0.16 -4.57
C LYS A 50 17.79 1.06 -5.71
N GLY A 51 16.93 1.40 -6.67
CA GLY A 51 17.24 2.31 -7.78
C GLY A 51 17.42 3.77 -7.35
N SER A 52 16.79 4.19 -6.25
CA SER A 52 16.89 5.55 -5.72
C SER A 52 18.27 5.90 -5.12
N GLY A 53 19.10 4.90 -4.83
CA GLY A 53 20.42 5.10 -4.20
C GLY A 53 20.38 5.40 -2.71
N LEU A 54 19.21 5.31 -2.06
CA LEU A 54 19.06 5.48 -0.62
C LEU A 54 19.81 4.39 0.15
N LYS A 55 20.47 4.76 1.26
CA LYS A 55 21.25 3.84 2.13
C LYS A 55 20.36 3.06 3.10
N VAL A 56 19.28 2.48 2.57
CA VAL A 56 18.30 1.69 3.33
C VAL A 56 18.22 0.26 2.76
N GLN A 57 18.02 -0.71 3.64
CA GLN A 57 17.77 -2.10 3.30
C GLN A 57 16.27 -2.37 3.38
N VAL A 58 15.72 -3.05 2.38
CA VAL A 58 14.30 -3.42 2.33
C VAL A 58 14.20 -4.94 2.30
N ALA A 59 13.38 -5.50 3.20
CA ALA A 59 13.08 -6.92 3.28
C ALA A 59 11.57 -7.15 3.17
N ILE A 60 11.16 -8.15 2.39
CA ILE A 60 9.76 -8.56 2.25
C ILE A 60 9.44 -9.54 3.38
N GLN A 61 8.42 -9.25 4.20
CA GLN A 61 7.96 -10.08 5.30
C GLN A 61 6.50 -10.47 5.08
N GLY A 62 6.29 -11.56 4.35
CA GLY A 62 4.94 -11.97 3.96
C GLY A 62 4.29 -10.92 3.05
N GLU A 63 3.33 -10.20 3.60
CA GLU A 63 2.56 -9.14 2.94
C GLU A 63 2.95 -7.73 3.41
N GLU A 64 4.04 -7.61 4.18
CA GLU A 64 4.58 -6.35 4.67
C GLU A 64 6.01 -6.11 4.14
N LEU A 65 6.42 -4.85 4.11
CA LEU A 65 7.79 -4.44 3.76
C LEU A 65 8.48 -3.85 4.99
N ARG A 66 9.57 -4.49 5.43
CA ARG A 66 10.43 -3.93 6.47
C ARG A 66 11.55 -3.12 5.85
N VAL A 67 11.63 -1.85 6.21
CA VAL A 67 12.72 -0.95 5.83
C VAL A 67 13.62 -0.70 7.03
N SER A 68 14.93 -0.94 6.87
CA SER A 68 15.95 -0.75 7.90
C SER A 68 17.06 0.15 7.39
N GLY A 69 17.56 1.04 8.23
CA GLY A 69 18.59 2.01 7.86
C GLY A 69 19.36 2.47 9.08
N LYS A 70 20.62 2.91 8.89
CA LYS A 70 21.46 3.38 10.01
C LYS A 70 21.08 4.79 10.48
N LYS A 71 20.52 5.60 9.59
CA LYS A 71 20.13 6.98 9.87
C LYS A 71 18.62 7.13 9.75
N ARG A 72 18.02 7.85 10.69
CA ARG A 72 16.59 8.21 10.64
C ARG A 72 16.26 9.07 9.42
N ASP A 73 17.17 9.93 8.98
CA ASP A 73 16.99 10.77 7.79
C ASP A 73 16.81 9.94 6.52
N ASP A 74 17.61 8.87 6.36
CA ASP A 74 17.50 7.97 5.20
C ASP A 74 16.16 7.22 5.20
N LEU A 75 15.65 6.86 6.39
CA LEU A 75 14.32 6.24 6.54
C LEU A 75 13.19 7.20 6.18
N GLN A 76 13.28 8.46 6.61
CA GLN A 76 12.30 9.49 6.25
C GLN A 76 12.33 9.79 4.74
N ALA A 77 13.53 9.84 4.15
CA ALA A 77 13.69 9.99 2.70
C ALA A 77 13.08 8.82 1.92
N ALA A 78 13.24 7.58 2.41
CA ALA A 78 12.60 6.40 1.81
C ALA A 78 11.07 6.48 1.86
N ILE A 79 10.50 6.94 2.97
CA ILE A 79 9.05 7.14 3.09
C ILE A 79 8.56 8.18 2.08
N GLN A 80 9.24 9.33 1.98
CA GLN A 80 8.87 10.38 1.02
C GLN A 80 8.99 9.88 -0.42
N PHE A 81 10.04 9.12 -0.73
CA PHE A 81 10.21 8.51 -2.04
C PHE A 81 9.05 7.57 -2.38
N VAL A 82 8.68 6.66 -1.46
CA VAL A 82 7.57 5.72 -1.68
C VAL A 82 6.23 6.46 -1.79
N LYS A 83 5.99 7.51 -1.01
CA LYS A 83 4.79 8.36 -1.15
C LYS A 83 4.75 9.09 -2.49
N GLY A 84 5.91 9.41 -3.07
CA GLY A 84 6.04 9.99 -4.40
C GLY A 84 5.83 8.98 -5.53
N LEU A 85 5.93 7.68 -5.26
CA LEU A 85 5.54 6.65 -6.22
C LEU A 85 4.02 6.71 -6.38
N LYS A 86 3.54 6.79 -7.62
CA LYS A 86 2.11 6.73 -7.96
C LYS A 86 1.57 5.30 -7.76
N ILE A 87 1.55 4.84 -6.51
CA ILE A 87 1.01 3.55 -6.12
C ILE A 87 -0.50 3.75 -5.90
N GLU A 88 -1.31 2.93 -6.56
CA GLU A 88 -2.77 3.03 -6.47
C GLU A 88 -3.31 2.60 -5.10
N GLN A 89 -2.61 1.68 -4.44
CA GLN A 89 -2.97 1.22 -3.10
C GLN A 89 -2.38 2.17 -2.05
N PRO A 90 -3.20 2.68 -1.13
CA PRO A 90 -2.70 3.48 -0.01
C PRO A 90 -1.79 2.62 0.87
N LEU A 91 -0.59 3.12 1.15
CA LEU A 91 0.40 2.44 1.99
C LEU A 91 0.47 3.08 3.37
N GLN A 92 0.54 2.23 4.39
CA GLN A 92 0.73 2.63 5.77
C GLN A 92 2.21 2.49 6.14
N TYR A 93 2.73 3.43 6.93
CA TYR A 93 4.10 3.44 7.41
C TYR A 93 4.07 3.39 8.93
N GLU A 94 4.18 2.19 9.48
CA GLU A 94 4.03 1.94 10.92
C GLU A 94 5.25 1.20 11.49
N ASN A 95 5.21 0.93 12.80
CA ASN A 95 6.22 0.11 13.50
C ASN A 95 7.65 0.65 13.37
N PHE A 96 7.82 1.96 13.60
CA PHE A 96 9.13 2.60 13.72
C PHE A 96 9.88 2.03 14.92
N ARG A 97 11.12 1.59 14.69
CA ARG A 97 12.00 1.00 15.71
C ARG A 97 13.36 1.70 15.70
N ASP A 98 13.99 1.73 16.87
CA ASP A 98 15.36 2.20 17.08
C ASP A 98 16.42 1.17 16.67
#